data_AF-A0A2T2X291-F1
#
_entry.id   AF-A0A2T2X291-F1
#
_cell.length_a   1.000
_cell.length_b   1.000
_cell.length_c   1.000
_cell.angle_alpha   90.00
_cell.angle_beta   90.00
_cell.angle_gamma   90.00
#
_symmetry.space_group_name_H-M   'P 1'
#
loop_
_entity.id
_entity.type
_entity.pdbx_description
1 polymer ?
#
loop_
_entity_poly.entity_id
_entity_poly.type
_entity_poly.pdbx_seq_one_letter_code
_entity_poly.pdbx_strand_id
1 'polypeptide(L)'
;MTWKEALQEAVEERDLAEHAFIHASTEYCDYHIYRLQAAEEKVRLVIRQARAAMGYGTNKLSAPLVPQLRAQSEAHLSGYDRMTEDE
;
A
#
# COMPACT_ATOMS: atom_id res chain seq x y z
N MET A 1 -14.02 24.03 1.90
CA MET A 1 -12.85 23.18 1.63
C MET A 1 -12.88 22.76 0.17
N THR A 2 -11.86 23.09 -0.59
CA THR A 2 -11.74 22.68 -1.99
C THR A 2 -11.12 21.27 -2.08
N TRP A 3 -11.34 20.55 -3.18
CA TRP A 3 -10.71 19.23 -3.38
C TRP A 3 -9.17 19.31 -3.40
N LYS A 4 -8.60 20.48 -3.74
CA LYS A 4 -7.16 20.73 -3.72
C LYS A 4 -6.62 20.77 -2.30
N GLU A 5 -7.31 21.46 -1.39
CA GLU A 5 -6.97 21.51 0.04
C GLU A 5 -7.06 20.12 0.67
N ALA A 6 -8.14 19.38 0.38
CA ALA A 6 -8.31 18.02 0.88
C ALA A 6 -7.24 17.05 0.36
N LEU A 7 -6.77 17.25 -0.88
CA LEU A 7 -5.71 16.43 -1.47
C LEU A 7 -4.37 16.74 -0.80
N GLN A 8 -4.08 18.02 -0.59
CA GLN A 8 -2.86 18.45 0.09
C GLN A 8 -2.79 17.85 1.50
N GLU A 9 -3.85 17.97 2.29
CA GLU A 9 -3.93 17.40 3.64
C GLU A 9 -3.76 15.87 3.63
N ALA A 10 -4.39 15.18 2.69
CA ALA A 10 -4.26 13.72 2.57
C ALA A 10 -2.83 13.28 2.18
N VAL A 11 -2.14 14.05 1.35
CA VAL A 11 -0.74 13.78 0.97
C VAL A 11 0.18 14.00 2.18
N GLU A 12 -0.01 15.10 2.92
CA GLU A 12 0.75 15.38 4.14
C GLU A 12 0.56 14.28 5.19
N GLU A 13 -0.67 13.78 5.36
CA GLU A 13 -0.95 12.66 6.25
C GLU A 13 -0.23 11.37 5.81
N ARG A 14 -0.16 11.09 4.49
CA ARG A 14 0.60 9.95 3.95
C ARG A 14 2.09 10.11 4.23
N ASP A 15 2.65 11.29 3.99
CA ASP A 15 4.06 11.59 4.24
C ASP A 15 4.41 11.38 5.73
N LEU A 16 3.55 11.84 6.63
CA LEU A 16 3.72 11.65 8.08
C LEU A 16 3.62 10.16 8.47
N ALA A 17 2.69 9.41 7.88
CA ALA A 17 2.56 7.97 8.14
C ALA A 17 3.78 7.19 7.65
N GLU A 18 4.33 7.55 6.48
CA GLU A 18 5.54 6.97 5.92
C GLU A 18 6.77 7.26 6.80
N HIS A 19 6.95 8.52 7.23
CA HIS A 19 8.00 8.88 8.17
C HIS A 19 7.87 8.10 9.49
N ALA A 20 6.65 7.95 10.01
CA ALA A 20 6.40 7.19 11.23
C ALA A 20 6.74 5.69 11.05
N PHE A 21 6.51 5.12 9.87
CA PHE A 21 6.90 3.74 9.55
C PHE A 21 8.41 3.57 9.48
N ILE A 22 9.14 4.50 8.84
CA ILE A 22 10.61 4.46 8.74
C ILE A 22 11.28 4.43 10.13
N HIS A 23 10.67 5.10 11.11
CA HIS A 23 11.18 5.17 12.48
C HIS A 23 10.50 4.19 13.45
N ALA A 24 9.63 3.30 12.96
CA ALA A 24 8.91 2.36 13.81
C ALA A 24 9.85 1.27 14.35
N SER A 25 9.62 0.87 15.59
CA SER A 25 10.18 -0.39 16.11
C SER A 25 9.54 -1.58 15.38
N THR A 26 10.32 -2.65 15.20
CA THR A 26 9.87 -3.89 14.56
C THR A 26 8.63 -4.49 15.21
N GLU A 27 8.47 -4.30 16.53
CA GLU A 27 7.32 -4.76 17.31
C GLU A 27 5.99 -4.08 16.89
N TYR A 28 6.05 -2.91 16.26
CA TYR A 28 4.87 -2.12 15.88
C TYR A 28 4.76 -1.89 14.37
N CYS A 29 5.60 -2.54 13.55
CA CYS A 29 5.60 -2.35 12.11
C CYS A 29 4.22 -2.59 11.48
N ASP A 30 3.49 -3.62 11.90
CA ASP A 30 2.16 -3.92 11.37
C ASP A 30 1.16 -2.76 11.57
N TYR A 31 1.17 -2.16 12.76
CA TYR A 31 0.34 -0.98 13.04
C TYR A 31 0.67 0.19 12.11
N HIS A 32 1.96 0.46 11.88
CA HIS A 32 2.40 1.52 11.00
C HIS A 32 2.10 1.22 9.51
N ILE A 33 2.18 -0.05 9.09
CA ILE A 33 1.76 -0.50 7.75
C ILE A 33 0.27 -0.21 7.54
N TYR A 34 -0.59 -0.58 8.50
CA TYR A 34 -2.02 -0.32 8.38
C TYR A 34 -2.33 1.18 8.30
N ARG A 35 -1.62 2.01 9.10
CA ARG A 35 -1.78 3.46 9.04
C ARG A 35 -1.36 4.05 7.70
N LEU A 36 -0.23 3.60 7.15
CA LEU A 36 0.24 4.04 5.85
C LEU A 36 -0.77 3.68 4.75
N GLN A 37 -1.25 2.43 4.74
CA GLN A 37 -2.27 1.97 3.79
C GLN A 37 -3.57 2.79 3.88
N ALA A 38 -4.01 3.12 5.10
CA ALA A 38 -5.19 3.95 5.31
C ALA A 38 -5.01 5.38 4.76
N ALA A 39 -3.83 5.99 4.99
CA ALA A 39 -3.50 7.31 4.47
C ALA A 39 -3.45 7.32 2.92
N GLU A 40 -2.88 6.28 2.31
CA GLU A 40 -2.91 6.12 0.86
C GLU A 40 -4.33 6.01 0.29
N GLU A 41 -5.22 5.25 0.95
CA GLU A 41 -6.60 5.12 0.49
C GLU A 41 -7.36 6.44 0.64
N LYS A 42 -7.05 7.25 1.67
CA LYS A 42 -7.59 8.61 1.80
C LYS A 42 -7.21 9.47 0.59
N VAL A 43 -5.96 9.43 0.14
CA VAL A 43 -5.52 10.14 -1.08
C VAL A 43 -6.31 9.66 -2.31
N ARG A 44 -6.45 8.33 -2.50
CA ARG A 44 -7.21 7.76 -3.63
C ARG A 44 -8.67 8.20 -3.60
N LEU A 45 -9.28 8.24 -2.42
CA LEU A 45 -10.66 8.69 -2.24
C LEU A 45 -10.84 10.15 -2.65
N VAL A 46 -9.96 11.04 -2.20
CA VAL A 46 -10.02 12.47 -2.56
C VAL A 46 -9.87 12.65 -4.08
N ILE A 47 -8.95 11.94 -4.72
CA ILE A 47 -8.81 11.98 -6.18
C ILE A 47 -10.09 11.49 -6.88
N ARG A 48 -10.71 10.42 -6.37
CA ARG A 48 -11.98 9.89 -6.92
C ARG A 48 -13.09 10.94 -6.81
N GLN A 49 -13.19 11.63 -5.68
CA GLN A 49 -14.15 12.71 -5.46
C GLN A 49 -13.87 13.92 -6.36
N ALA A 50 -12.61 14.34 -6.49
CA ALA A 50 -12.21 15.43 -7.39
C ALA A 50 -12.56 15.12 -8.85
N ARG A 51 -12.29 13.88 -9.30
CA ARG A 51 -12.66 13.41 -10.65
C ARG A 51 -14.17 13.43 -10.86
N ALA A 52 -14.94 12.97 -9.88
CA ALA A 52 -16.40 13.02 -9.94
C ALA A 52 -16.92 14.46 -10.04
N ALA A 53 -16.38 15.37 -9.22
CA ALA A 53 -16.76 16.79 -9.24
C ALA A 53 -16.43 17.50 -10.57
N MET A 54 -15.36 17.08 -11.25
CA MET A 54 -14.98 17.59 -12.57
C MET A 54 -15.72 16.93 -13.75
N GLY A 55 -16.66 16.01 -13.49
CA GLY A 55 -17.40 15.32 -14.54
C GLY A 55 -16.61 14.21 -15.25
N TYR A 56 -15.44 13.81 -14.73
CA TYR A 56 -14.69 12.63 -15.22
C TYR A 56 -15.30 11.28 -14.76
N GLY A 57 -16.52 11.32 -14.24
CA GLY A 57 -17.24 10.14 -13.77
C GLY A 57 -17.93 9.42 -14.92
N THR A 58 -17.27 8.39 -15.46
CA THR A 58 -17.82 7.05 -15.77
C THR A 58 -16.88 6.27 -16.68
N ASN A 59 -16.20 5.29 -16.10
CA ASN A 59 -16.22 3.95 -16.70
C ASN A 59 -16.08 2.96 -15.56
N LYS A 60 -17.02 2.02 -15.46
CA LYS A 60 -16.94 0.84 -14.59
C LYS A 60 -15.81 -0.04 -15.12
N LEU A 61 -14.56 0.38 -14.93
CA LEU A 61 -13.43 -0.50 -15.06
C LEU A 61 -13.28 -1.14 -13.68
N SER A 62 -13.82 -2.37 -13.63
CA SER A 62 -13.38 -3.49 -12.81
C SER A 62 -12.18 -3.19 -11.91
N ALA A 63 -12.36 -3.49 -10.62
CA ALA A 63 -11.35 -3.55 -9.58
C ALA A 63 -9.94 -3.91 -10.08
N PRO A 64 -8.88 -3.38 -9.45
CA PRO A 64 -7.52 -3.74 -9.83
C PRO A 64 -7.35 -5.25 -9.71
N LEU A 65 -6.96 -5.88 -10.82
CA LEU A 65 -6.26 -7.15 -10.78
C LEU A 65 -4.97 -6.89 -9.98
N VAL A 66 -5.01 -7.20 -8.69
CA VAL A 66 -3.80 -7.50 -7.92
C VAL A 66 -3.56 -9.00 -8.02
N PRO A 67 -2.82 -9.49 -9.02
CA PRO A 67 -2.10 -10.73 -8.86
C PRO A 67 -0.61 -10.42 -9.02
N GLN A 68 0.12 -10.35 -7.90
CA GLN A 68 1.47 -10.90 -7.73
C GLN A 68 2.13 -10.32 -6.47
N LEU A 69 1.66 -10.76 -5.31
CA LEU A 69 2.48 -10.84 -4.09
C LEU A 69 2.67 -12.30 -3.65
N ARG A 70 2.38 -13.27 -4.53
CA ARG A 70 2.50 -14.71 -4.25
C ARG A 70 3.72 -15.37 -4.90
N ALA A 71 4.50 -14.64 -5.69
CA ALA A 71 5.62 -15.22 -6.44
C ALA A 71 6.98 -15.15 -5.70
N GLN A 72 7.07 -14.50 -4.54
CA GLN A 72 8.35 -14.37 -3.82
C GLN A 72 8.53 -15.37 -2.67
N SER A 73 7.50 -16.12 -2.27
CA SER A 73 7.61 -17.11 -1.19
C SER A 73 7.99 -18.53 -1.64
N GLU A 74 7.86 -18.86 -2.93
CA GLU A 74 8.15 -20.23 -3.43
C GLU A 74 9.60 -20.41 -3.90
N ALA A 75 10.33 -19.32 -4.19
CA ALA A 75 11.74 -19.41 -4.60
C ALA A 75 12.72 -19.65 -3.44
N HIS A 76 12.30 -19.47 -2.19
CA HIS A 76 13.21 -19.49 -1.04
C HIS A 76 13.23 -20.81 -0.25
N LEU A 77 12.36 -21.79 -0.60
CA LEU A 77 12.27 -23.08 0.09
C LEU A 77 12.80 -24.28 -0.72
N SER A 78 13.18 -24.09 -1.99
CA SER A 78 13.73 -25.15 -2.86
C SER A 78 15.26 -25.24 -2.80
N GLY A 79 15.86 -25.04 -1.61
CA GLY A 79 17.32 -25.06 -1.42
C GLY A 79 17.82 -25.99 -0.31
N TYR A 80 16.93 -26.60 0.47
CA TYR A 80 17.30 -27.50 1.57
C TYR A 80 16.82 -28.93 1.29
N ASP A 81 17.37 -29.55 0.24
CA ASP A 81 17.34 -31.01 0.16
C ASP A 81 18.52 -31.56 -0.66
N ARG A 82 19.66 -31.73 0.01
CA ARG A 82 20.58 -32.83 -0.30
C ARG A 82 21.44 -33.17 0.92
N MET A 83 20.83 -33.99 1.76
CA MET A 83 21.40 -35.17 2.42
C MET A 83 22.91 -35.16 2.72
N THR A 84 23.19 -35.06 4.02
CA THR A 84 24.01 -36.00 4.82
C THR A 84 24.67 -37.19 4.10
N GLU A 85 25.94 -37.38 4.49
CA GLU A 85 26.64 -38.66 4.68
C GLU A 85 27.06 -39.44 3.42
N ASP A 86 28.38 -39.53 3.19
CA ASP A 86 29.10 -40.80 3.30
C ASP A 86 30.64 -40.58 3.18
N GLU A 87 31.33 -41.12 4.20
CA GLU A 87 32.73 -41.60 4.33
C GLU A 87 33.94 -40.81 3.79
#